data_AF-A0AA51S771-F1
#
_entry.id   AF-A0AA51S771-F1
#
_cell.length_a   1.000
_cell.length_b   1.000
_cell.length_c   1.000
_cell.angle_alpha   90.00
_cell.angle_beta   90.00
_cell.angle_gamma   90.00
#
_symmetry.space_group_name_H-M   'P 1'
#
loop_
_entity.id
_entity.type
_entity.pdbx_description
1 polymer ?
#
loop_
_entity_poly.entity_id
_entity_poly.type
_entity_poly.pdbx_seq_one_letter_code
_entity_poly.pdbx_strand_id
1 'polypeptide(L)' 'MNIILIAYLLIFALFGTAASYFVRFIYAYWVLNKMPMHYIIKAGICLVMVVIISALIPYLG' A
#
# COMPACT_ATOMS: atom_id res chain seq x y z
N MET A 1 20.03 -3.65 -16.24
CA MET A 1 18.86 -3.85 -15.37
C MET A 1 17.87 -2.73 -15.65
N ASN A 2 16.70 -3.07 -16.18
CA ASN A 2 15.74 -2.08 -16.67
C ASN A 2 15.06 -1.40 -15.48
N ILE A 3 15.13 -0.07 -15.37
CA ILE A 3 14.60 0.74 -14.25
C ILE A 3 13.12 0.42 -13.96
N ILE A 4 12.39 0.06 -15.02
CA ILE A 4 10.99 -0.39 -14.99
C ILE A 4 10.82 -1.67 -14.14
N LEU A 5 11.75 -2.62 -14.25
CA LEU A 5 11.68 -3.89 -13.51
C LEU A 5 11.84 -3.66 -11.99
N ILE A 6 12.70 -2.71 -11.60
CA ILE A 6 12.91 -2.32 -10.20
C ILE A 6 11.66 -1.61 -9.65
N ALA A 7 11.00 -0.77 -10.46
CA ALA A 7 9.75 -0.11 -10.09
C ALA A 7 8.62 -1.12 -9.81
N TYR A 8 8.47 -2.15 -10.66
CA TYR A 8 7.49 -3.22 -10.42
C TYR A 8 7.78 -4.03 -9.15
N LEU A 9 9.06 -4.30 -8.86
CA LEU A 9 9.48 -5.01 -7.66
C LEU A 9 9.18 -4.21 -6.39
N LEU A 10 9.37 -2.89 -6.44
CA LEU A 10 8.99 -1.96 -5.37
C LEU A 10 7.47 -1.94 -5.15
N ILE A 11 6.68 -1.85 -6.23
CA ILE A 11 5.21 -1.91 -6.14
C ILE A 11 4.75 -3.20 -5.48
N PHE A 12 5.33 -4.34 -5.86
CA PHE A 12 4.99 -5.64 -5.27
C PHE A 12 5.26 -5.68 -3.76
N ALA A 13 6.41 -5.15 -3.32
CA ALA A 13 6.76 -5.06 -1.90
C ALA A 13 5.83 -4.11 -1.12
N LEU A 14 5.49 -2.95 -1.69
CA LEU A 14 4.54 -2.00 -1.13
C LEU A 14 3.13 -2.60 -1.02
N PHE A 15 2.72 -3.41 -2.01
CA PHE A 15 1.42 -4.08 -1.99
C PHE A 15 1.33 -5.13 -0.88
N GLY A 16 2.39 -5.93 -0.69
CA GLY A 16 2.45 -6.93 0.39
C GLY A 16 2.42 -6.31 1.79
N THR A 17 3.09 -5.17 1.98
CA THR A 17 3.04 -4.43 3.24
C THR A 17 1.66 -3.82 3.47
N ALA A 18 1.04 -3.20 2.45
CA ALA A 18 -0.31 -2.67 2.53
C ALA A 18 -1.35 -3.75 2.89
N ALA A 19 -1.28 -4.94 2.27
CA ALA A 19 -2.17 -6.05 2.57
C ALA A 19 -2.05 -6.52 4.04
N SER A 20 -0.84 -6.56 4.58
CA SER A 20 -0.60 -6.91 5.99
C SER A 20 -1.23 -5.89 6.95
N TYR A 21 -1.16 -4.59 6.63
CA TYR A 21 -1.85 -3.55 7.40
C TYR A 21 -3.37 -3.61 7.24
N PHE A 22 -3.87 -3.99 6.06
CA PHE A 22 -5.30 -4.13 5.79
C PHE A 22 -5.94 -5.27 6.60
N VAL A 23 -5.27 -6.43 6.68
CA VAL A 23 -5.73 -7.57 7.49
C VAL A 23 -5.75 -7.24 8.99
N ARG A 24 -4.70 -6.58 9.50
CA ARG A 24 -4.67 -6.10 10.90
C ARG A 24 -5.79 -5.09 11.18
N PHE A 25 -6.12 -4.26 10.20
CA PHE A 25 -7.23 -3.32 10.32
C PHE A 25 -8.59 -4.03 10.37
N ILE A 26 -8.86 -4.97 9.46
CA ILE A 26 -10.10 -5.78 9.47
C ILE A 26 -10.24 -6.56 10.78
N TYR A 27 -9.14 -7.15 11.27
CA TYR A 27 -9.13 -7.88 12.53
C TYR A 27 -9.47 -6.97 13.71
N ALA A 28 -8.85 -5.80 13.81
CA ALA A 28 -9.14 -4.83 14.87
C ALA A 28 -10.58 -4.28 14.78
N TYR A 29 -11.11 -4.10 13.57
CA TYR A 29 -12.46 -3.60 13.34
C TYR A 29 -13.54 -4.62 13.71
N TRP A 30 -13.36 -5.89 13.32
CA TRP A 30 -14.33 -6.95 13.57
C TRP A 30 -14.25 -7.48 15.01
N VAL A 31 -13.03 -7.67 15.55
CA VAL A 31 -12.84 -8.31 16.86
C VAL A 31 -12.83 -7.31 18.02
N LEU A 32 -12.19 -6.15 17.85
CA LEU A 32 -12.00 -5.19 18.95
C LEU A 32 -13.06 -4.08 19.02
N ASN A 33 -13.89 -3.92 17.98
CA ASN A 33 -14.97 -2.91 17.89
C ASN A 33 -14.53 -1.48 18.28
N LYS A 34 -13.23 -1.20 18.15
CA LYS A 34 -12.60 0.10 18.31
C LYS A 34 -12.14 0.51 16.92
N MET A 35 -12.44 1.74 16.52
CA MET A 35 -11.90 2.32 15.29
C MET A 35 -10.64 3.13 15.61
N PRO A 36 -9.43 2.53 15.70
CA PRO A 36 -8.21 3.32 15.65
C PRO A 36 -8.04 3.79 14.20
N MET A 37 -8.68 4.91 13.86
CA MET A 37 -8.57 5.60 12.56
C MET A 37 -7.12 5.74 12.06
N HIS A 38 -6.15 5.79 12.98
CA HIS A 38 -4.73 5.92 12.69
C HIS A 38 -4.15 4.81 11.79
N TYR A 39 -4.63 3.56 11.90
CA TYR A 39 -4.09 2.45 11.10
C TYR A 39 -4.67 2.39 9.68
N ILE A 40 -5.95 2.75 9.50
CA ILE A 40 -6.59 2.88 8.18
C ILE A 40 -5.90 3.98 7.38
N ILE A 41 -5.66 5.13 8.02
CA ILE A 41 -5.11 6.29 7.36
C ILE A 41 -3.70 5.96 6.84
N LYS A 42 -2.87 5.25 7.62
CA LYS A 42 -1.56 4.78 7.15
C LYS A 42 -1.66 3.78 5.99
N ALA A 43 -2.60 2.82 6.04
CA ALA A 43 -2.80 1.87 4.96
C ALA A 43 -3.29 2.57 3.68
N GLY A 44 -4.22 3.53 3.81
CA GLY A 44 -4.72 4.34 2.72
C GLY A 44 -3.63 5.23 2.10
N ILE A 45 -2.81 5.89 2.91
CA ILE A 45 -1.67 6.69 2.44
C ILE A 45 -0.67 5.80 1.67
N CYS A 46 -0.39 4.60 2.16
CA CYS A 46 0.50 3.65 1.47
C CYS A 46 -0.06 3.25 0.10
N LEU A 47 -1.37 3.02 0.02
CA LEU A 47 -2.07 2.68 -1.22
C LEU A 47 -2.06 3.87 -2.22
N VAL A 48 -2.30 5.10 -1.74
CA VAL A 48 -2.19 6.32 -2.55
C VAL A 48 -0.76 6.50 -3.08
N MET A 49 0.25 6.21 -2.27
CA MET A 49 1.66 6.27 -2.69
C MET A 49 1.97 5.28 -3.82
N VAL A 50 1.43 4.06 -3.76
CA VAL A 50 1.55 3.05 -4.83
C VAL A 50 0.89 3.51 -6.12
N VAL A 51 -0.30 4.12 -6.03
CA VAL A 51 -1.02 4.65 -7.20
C VAL A 51 -0.23 5.77 -7.88
N ILE A 52 0.38 6.67 -7.10
CA ILE A 52 1.23 7.75 -7.63
C ILE A 52 2.45 7.18 -8.36
N ILE A 53 3.14 6.19 -7.76
CA ILE A 53 4.29 5.53 -8.39
C ILE A 53 3.85 4.84 -9.70
N SER A 54 2.70 4.15 -9.69
CA SER A 54 2.16 3.49 -10.88
C SER A 54 1.80 4.48 -12.00
N ALA A 55 1.28 5.67 -11.65
CA ALA A 55 0.96 6.72 -12.61
C ALA A 55 2.20 7.44 -13.16
N LEU A 56 3.33 7.40 -12.43
CA LEU A 56 4.59 8.00 -12.85
C LEU A 56 5.43 7.06 -13.76
N ILE A 57 5.24 5.74 -13.66
CA ILE A 57 5.86 4.74 -14.55
C ILE A 57 5.69 5.06 -16.05
N PRO A 58 4.48 5.39 -16.57
CA PRO A 58 4.32 5.74 -17.98
C PRO A 58 4.97 7.08 -18.38
N TYR A 59 5.29 7.95 -17.41
CA TYR A 59 6.05 9.19 -17.63
C TYR A 59 7.58 8.98 -17.59
N LEU A 60 8.05 7.81 -17.13
CA LEU A 60 9.46 7.41 -17.18
C LEU A 60 9.84 6.70 -18.49
N GLY A 61 8.92 6.66 -19.47
CA GLY A 61 9.10 6.10 -20.82
C GLY A 61 9.41 7.17 -21.85
#